data_AF-A0A1X7U4B8-F1
#
_entry.id   AF-A0A1X7U4B8-F1
#
_cell.length_a   1.000
_cell.length_b   1.000
_cell.length_c   1.000
_cell.angle_alpha   90.00
_cell.angle_beta   90.00
_cell.angle_gamma   90.00
#
_symmetry.space_group_name_H-M   'P 1'
#
loop_
_entity.id
_entity.type
_entity.pdbx_description
1 polymer ?
#
loop_
_entity_poly.entity_id
_entity_poly.type
_entity_poly.pdbx_seq_one_letter_code
_entity_poly.pdbx_strand_id
1 'polypeptide(L)'
;MVSCSFLFLLLTVFTNVWQLNGQGNGAVELFRDGGTSHKFSSGVVRVFYNNEWGNICYGPTSWTQSESDVLCHQLGWSGGSAHNSSGSFNYGLDTAQGVIETVNCSSSSYLVLLQCTINPIRQQWDDSRDVAVSCYATRIWESLSYDGHLRLIDGDHITEGRVEILCNGQWGTVCDDALGREEARTMCRQLGYSDYVKYDHLILPGNSTQPIWLDDVICQGTESCLATCQVCPAAQHHNCRHGEDFTVSCTYNTNDERLDQTNNTCVNASTTAVPPKKDMLMILGIALGGGVALLLCALISAITCCCACHYYNRSKGSKYADELKSNGTKQPAHISATSPEVIMIMDGSPQAIRKSKDMKHSPPINFDYENVSGPTVLYSPASSSGNHRAPKEPLTPPVFQGKPTF
;
A
#
# COMPACT_ATOMS: atom_id res chain seq x y z
N MET A 1 -24.47 -41.02 40.19
CA MET A 1 -23.86 -39.68 40.03
C MET A 1 -22.94 -39.68 38.81
N VAL A 2 -23.48 -39.55 37.60
CA VAL A 2 -22.68 -39.45 36.35
C VAL A 2 -23.39 -38.51 35.37
N SER A 3 -23.38 -37.20 35.65
CA SER A 3 -23.83 -36.17 34.71
C SER A 3 -23.30 -34.79 35.14
N CYS A 4 -22.07 -34.48 34.74
CA CYS A 4 -21.49 -33.13 34.80
C CYS A 4 -20.23 -33.05 33.90
N SER A 5 -19.36 -34.07 33.98
CA SER A 5 -18.06 -34.11 33.30
C SER A 5 -18.13 -34.03 31.76
N PHE A 6 -19.22 -34.50 31.15
CA PHE A 6 -19.41 -34.43 29.69
C PHE A 6 -19.76 -33.03 29.17
N LEU A 7 -20.29 -32.13 30.03
CA LEU A 7 -20.67 -30.78 29.59
C LEU A 7 -19.46 -29.87 29.45
N PHE A 8 -18.45 -30.02 30.31
CA PHE A 8 -17.16 -29.32 30.19
C PHE A 8 -16.38 -29.76 28.95
N LEU A 9 -16.41 -31.05 28.61
CA LEU A 9 -15.73 -31.61 27.43
C LEU A 9 -16.35 -31.19 26.09
N LEU A 10 -17.55 -30.61 26.09
CA LEU A 10 -18.18 -30.01 24.91
C LEU A 10 -17.89 -28.50 24.77
N LEU A 11 -17.61 -27.81 25.87
CA LEU A 11 -17.29 -26.37 25.85
C LEU A 11 -15.87 -26.08 25.33
N THR A 12 -14.92 -27.00 25.52
CA THR A 12 -13.52 -26.86 25.06
C THR A 12 -13.31 -27.17 23.56
N VAL A 13 -14.38 -27.43 22.80
CA VAL A 13 -14.31 -27.85 21.38
C VAL A 13 -14.77 -26.74 20.41
N PHE A 14 -15.38 -25.67 20.91
CA PHE A 14 -16.00 -24.62 20.08
C PHE A 14 -15.27 -23.27 20.04
N THR A 15 -14.12 -23.12 20.69
CA THR A 15 -13.36 -21.86 20.73
C THR A 15 -12.44 -21.63 19.52
N ASN A 16 -11.99 -22.69 18.85
CA ASN A 16 -10.77 -22.64 18.02
C ASN A 16 -11.02 -22.34 16.52
N VAL A 17 -12.14 -21.68 16.19
CA VAL A 17 -12.56 -21.43 14.79
C VAL A 17 -12.22 -20.02 14.30
N TRP A 18 -12.01 -19.07 15.22
CA TRP A 18 -11.93 -17.62 14.93
C TRP A 18 -10.55 -17.02 15.23
N GLN A 19 -9.47 -17.75 14.90
CA GLN A 19 -8.09 -17.36 15.24
C GLN A 19 -7.14 -17.55 14.05
N LEU A 20 -6.23 -16.58 13.88
CA LEU A 20 -5.11 -16.61 12.93
C LEU A 20 -3.95 -17.50 13.43
N ASN A 21 -4.28 -18.69 13.95
CA ASN A 21 -3.38 -19.63 14.64
C ASN A 21 -1.95 -19.68 14.06
N GLY A 22 -1.06 -18.89 14.65
CA GLY A 22 0.27 -18.64 14.11
C GLY A 22 0.93 -17.44 14.77
N GLN A 23 1.41 -17.62 16.02
CA GLN A 23 2.27 -16.64 16.69
C GLN A 23 3.56 -16.46 15.87
N GLY A 24 3.78 -15.23 15.37
CA GLY A 24 4.98 -14.89 14.62
C GLY A 24 6.11 -14.40 15.51
N ASN A 25 7.35 -14.72 15.14
CA ASN A 25 8.53 -14.17 15.81
C ASN A 25 8.47 -12.63 15.78
N GLY A 26 8.70 -12.01 16.93
CA GLY A 26 8.62 -10.56 17.10
C GLY A 26 7.27 -10.05 17.58
N ALA A 27 6.28 -10.91 17.85
CA ALA A 27 5.13 -10.52 18.66
C ALA A 27 5.61 -10.05 20.05
N VAL A 28 4.98 -9.00 20.58
CA VAL A 28 5.29 -8.43 21.89
C VAL A 28 4.01 -8.24 22.71
N GLU A 29 4.14 -8.45 24.02
CA GLU A 29 3.09 -8.18 24.99
C GLU A 29 3.73 -7.60 26.27
N LEU A 30 2.94 -6.94 27.11
CA LEU A 30 3.38 -6.52 28.43
C LEU A 30 2.71 -7.40 29.49
N PHE A 31 3.50 -7.92 30.44
CA PHE A 31 3.00 -8.57 31.65
C PHE A 31 2.71 -7.55 32.75
N ARG A 32 1.61 -7.76 33.46
CA ARG A 32 1.22 -6.98 34.62
C ARG A 32 0.30 -7.76 35.55
N ASP A 33 0.64 -7.75 36.84
CA ASP A 33 -0.22 -8.17 37.95
C ASP A 33 -0.81 -9.59 37.79
N GLY A 34 -0.09 -10.49 37.10
CA GLY A 34 -0.47 -11.89 36.85
C GLY A 34 -1.14 -12.18 35.51
N GLY A 35 -1.33 -11.18 34.64
CA GLY A 35 -1.84 -11.34 33.28
C GLY A 35 -0.98 -10.62 32.24
N THR A 36 -1.25 -10.84 30.95
CA THR A 36 -0.53 -10.19 29.85
C THR A 36 -1.47 -9.53 28.86
N SER A 37 -0.99 -8.51 28.15
CA SER A 37 -1.70 -7.95 27.00
C SER A 37 -0.79 -7.10 26.11
N HIS A 38 -0.99 -7.21 24.79
CA HIS A 38 -0.50 -6.22 23.83
C HIS A 38 -1.24 -4.86 23.93
N LYS A 39 -2.34 -4.78 24.70
CA LYS A 39 -3.18 -3.57 24.86
C LYS A 39 -2.77 -2.72 26.07
N PHE A 40 -1.85 -3.18 26.91
CA PHE A 40 -1.33 -2.39 28.04
C PHE A 40 -0.36 -1.29 27.57
N SER A 41 -0.26 -0.21 28.35
CA SER A 41 0.70 0.89 28.14
C SER A 41 1.92 0.82 29.07
N SER A 42 1.95 -0.13 30.01
CA SER A 42 3.09 -0.34 30.93
C SER A 42 3.06 -1.74 31.55
N GLY A 43 4.25 -2.30 31.79
CA GLY A 43 4.45 -3.66 32.30
C GLY A 43 5.87 -4.19 32.06
N VAL A 44 6.11 -5.45 32.42
CA VAL A 44 7.33 -6.21 32.08
C VAL A 44 7.25 -6.65 30.61
N VAL A 45 8.36 -6.60 29.88
CA VAL A 45 8.40 -6.82 28.42
C VAL A 45 8.57 -8.29 28.09
N ARG A 46 7.57 -8.86 27.41
CA ARG A 46 7.61 -10.18 26.80
C ARG A 46 7.72 -10.08 25.28
N VAL A 47 8.47 -10.99 24.70
CA VAL A 47 8.64 -11.15 23.25
C VAL A 47 8.50 -12.62 22.87
N PHE A 48 7.85 -12.88 21.73
CA PHE A 48 7.83 -14.20 21.12
C PHE A 48 9.06 -14.35 20.22
N TYR A 49 9.95 -15.25 20.58
CA TYR A 49 11.26 -15.40 19.95
C TYR A 49 11.66 -16.86 19.83
N ASN A 50 12.06 -17.30 18.63
CA ASN A 50 12.37 -18.69 18.30
C ASN A 50 11.25 -19.69 18.69
N ASN A 51 10.00 -19.28 18.53
CA ASN A 51 8.78 -20.00 18.91
C ASN A 51 8.51 -20.16 20.43
N GLU A 52 9.13 -19.34 21.29
CA GLU A 52 8.89 -19.32 22.73
C GLU A 52 8.56 -17.89 23.22
N TRP A 53 7.61 -17.76 24.16
CA TRP A 53 7.35 -16.49 24.86
C TRP A 53 8.31 -16.37 26.04
N GLY A 54 9.02 -15.25 26.13
CA GLY A 54 9.88 -14.96 27.27
C GLY A 54 10.27 -13.50 27.41
N ASN A 55 11.05 -13.23 28.44
CA ASN A 55 11.42 -11.88 28.86
C ASN A 55 12.71 -11.40 28.17
N ILE A 56 12.95 -10.09 28.24
CA ILE A 56 14.19 -9.44 27.79
C ILE A 56 14.97 -9.00 29.02
N CYS A 57 16.24 -9.40 29.15
CA CYS A 57 17.02 -9.11 30.36
C CYS A 57 17.64 -7.69 30.33
N TYR A 58 17.59 -6.99 31.46
CA TYR A 58 18.18 -5.67 31.70
C TYR A 58 19.69 -5.79 32.00
N GLY A 59 20.45 -6.08 30.94
CA GLY A 59 21.91 -6.26 30.95
C GLY A 59 22.72 -4.97 31.20
N PRO A 60 24.06 -5.07 31.37
CA PRO A 60 24.96 -3.93 31.50
C PRO A 60 25.11 -3.13 30.20
N THR A 61 24.90 -3.78 29.05
CA THR A 61 24.53 -3.13 27.79
C THR A 61 23.04 -2.84 27.84
N SER A 62 22.69 -1.73 28.49
CA SER A 62 21.34 -1.38 28.92
C SER A 62 20.35 -1.21 27.77
N TRP A 63 19.11 -1.65 28.00
CA TRP A 63 17.93 -1.10 27.32
C TRP A 63 17.89 0.43 27.49
N THR A 64 17.58 1.16 26.43
CA THR A 64 17.60 2.63 26.42
C THR A 64 16.25 3.22 25.98
N GLN A 65 16.22 4.54 25.76
CA GLN A 65 15.08 5.21 25.16
C GLN A 65 14.78 4.69 23.74
N SER A 66 15.78 4.31 22.95
CA SER A 66 15.57 3.83 21.56
C SER A 66 14.74 2.55 21.51
N GLU A 67 15.09 1.55 22.34
CA GLU A 67 14.35 0.29 22.46
C GLU A 67 12.95 0.54 23.04
N SER A 68 12.84 1.48 23.98
CA SER A 68 11.56 1.90 24.57
C SER A 68 10.62 2.51 23.54
N ASP A 69 11.13 3.38 22.66
CA ASP A 69 10.36 4.01 21.59
C ASP A 69 9.91 2.96 20.57
N VAL A 70 10.81 2.10 20.08
CA VAL A 70 10.48 1.03 19.12
C VAL A 70 9.42 0.06 19.68
N LEU A 71 9.58 -0.41 20.92
CA LEU A 71 8.58 -1.27 21.56
C LEU A 71 7.22 -0.57 21.71
N CYS A 72 7.22 0.68 22.18
CA CYS A 72 5.98 1.43 22.35
C CYS A 72 5.31 1.74 21.01
N HIS A 73 6.07 2.05 19.96
CA HIS A 73 5.58 2.22 18.58
C HIS A 73 4.96 0.91 18.07
N GLN A 74 5.64 -0.23 18.28
CA GLN A 74 5.13 -1.55 17.93
C GLN A 74 3.81 -1.87 18.64
N LEU A 75 3.66 -1.50 19.92
CA LEU A 75 2.42 -1.60 20.71
C LEU A 75 1.36 -0.51 20.38
N GLY A 76 1.61 0.32 19.35
CA GLY A 76 0.71 1.35 18.87
C GLY A 76 0.67 2.64 19.69
N TRP A 77 1.62 2.87 20.59
CA TRP A 77 1.77 4.11 21.38
C TRP A 77 2.80 5.04 20.73
N SER A 78 2.73 6.34 20.99
CA SER A 78 3.62 7.32 20.31
C SER A 78 5.09 7.34 20.78
N GLY A 79 5.49 6.47 21.71
CA GLY A 79 6.87 6.35 22.22
C GLY A 79 6.95 5.92 23.69
N GLY A 80 8.17 5.76 24.20
CA GLY A 80 8.45 5.42 25.59
C GLY A 80 8.49 6.65 26.51
N SER A 81 7.85 6.57 27.67
CA SER A 81 7.90 7.59 28.73
C SER A 81 8.85 7.22 29.88
N ALA A 82 9.06 5.93 30.14
CA ALA A 82 10.08 5.43 31.08
C ALA A 82 10.47 3.96 30.79
N HIS A 83 11.67 3.57 31.21
CA HIS A 83 12.15 2.18 31.24
C HIS A 83 13.04 1.95 32.47
N ASN A 84 13.08 0.71 32.97
CA ASN A 84 13.95 0.27 34.06
C ASN A 84 13.94 -1.27 34.14
N SER A 85 14.56 -1.85 35.17
CA SER A 85 14.30 -3.25 35.52
C SER A 85 12.90 -3.44 36.13
N SER A 86 12.32 -4.62 35.96
CA SER A 86 11.05 -5.08 36.53
C SER A 86 11.00 -4.87 38.05
N GLY A 87 12.05 -5.27 38.78
CA GLY A 87 12.18 -5.08 40.23
C GLY A 87 12.33 -3.62 40.69
N SER A 88 12.48 -2.68 39.76
CA SER A 88 12.43 -1.24 40.05
C SER A 88 11.03 -0.63 39.86
N PHE A 89 10.08 -1.42 39.36
CA PHE A 89 8.67 -1.07 39.20
C PHE A 89 7.75 -2.02 39.99
N ASN A 90 6.47 -1.69 40.07
CA ASN A 90 5.45 -2.51 40.72
C ASN A 90 4.42 -3.00 39.69
N TYR A 91 4.83 -3.94 38.84
CA TYR A 91 3.96 -4.62 37.85
C TYR A 91 3.75 -6.11 38.17
N GLY A 92 4.09 -6.54 39.39
CA GLY A 92 4.15 -7.95 39.78
C GLY A 92 5.47 -8.62 39.39
N LEU A 93 5.63 -9.87 39.83
CA LEU A 93 6.74 -10.74 39.44
C LEU A 93 6.32 -11.53 38.21
N ASP A 94 7.04 -11.36 37.10
CA ASP A 94 6.91 -12.24 35.94
C ASP A 94 7.95 -13.36 36.07
N THR A 95 7.53 -14.62 36.01
CA THR A 95 8.41 -15.79 36.12
C THR A 95 8.59 -16.52 34.78
N ALA A 96 8.33 -15.84 33.66
CA ALA A 96 8.72 -16.32 32.34
C ALA A 96 10.24 -16.28 32.20
N GLN A 97 10.81 -17.27 31.50
CA GLN A 97 12.25 -17.30 31.26
C GLN A 97 12.68 -16.15 30.33
N GLY A 98 13.89 -15.62 30.52
CA GLY A 98 14.50 -14.73 29.55
C GLY A 98 14.78 -15.48 28.24
N VAL A 99 14.57 -14.82 27.10
CA VAL A 99 14.88 -15.34 25.75
C VAL A 99 15.88 -14.46 24.99
N ILE A 100 15.96 -13.17 25.33
CA ILE A 100 16.90 -12.19 24.76
C ILE A 100 17.72 -11.53 25.88
N GLU A 101 19.05 -11.57 25.77
CA GLU A 101 19.98 -10.94 26.73
C GLU A 101 20.17 -9.44 26.49
N THR A 102 20.03 -8.98 25.25
CA THR A 102 20.19 -7.56 24.88
C THR A 102 19.48 -7.27 23.55
N VAL A 103 18.80 -6.12 23.49
CA VAL A 103 18.36 -5.47 22.25
C VAL A 103 19.14 -4.16 22.10
N ASN A 104 19.56 -3.82 20.89
CA ASN A 104 20.26 -2.56 20.57
C ASN A 104 19.73 -1.98 19.24
N CYS A 105 18.91 -0.94 19.35
CA CYS A 105 18.24 -0.26 18.26
C CYS A 105 19.07 0.92 17.76
N SER A 106 19.71 0.75 16.59
CA SER A 106 20.44 1.82 15.88
C SER A 106 19.56 2.99 15.42
N SER A 107 18.24 2.88 15.56
CA SER A 107 17.24 3.91 15.27
C SER A 107 16.04 3.72 16.19
N SER A 108 15.53 4.80 16.79
CA SER A 108 14.24 4.81 17.48
C SER A 108 13.03 4.88 16.52
N SER A 109 13.28 4.92 15.21
CA SER A 109 12.23 4.98 14.17
C SER A 109 11.93 3.61 13.52
N TYR A 110 12.53 2.52 14.00
CA TYR A 110 12.17 1.16 13.56
C TYR A 110 10.75 0.80 14.04
N LEU A 111 10.11 -0.13 13.34
CA LEU A 111 8.70 -0.49 13.52
C LEU A 111 8.51 -1.64 14.53
N VAL A 112 9.46 -2.58 14.58
CA VAL A 112 9.43 -3.75 15.47
C VAL A 112 10.79 -4.03 16.11
N LEU A 113 10.81 -4.56 17.34
CA LEU A 113 12.06 -4.78 18.09
C LEU A 113 13.08 -5.69 17.39
N LEU A 114 12.64 -6.64 16.55
CA LEU A 114 13.57 -7.57 15.89
C LEU A 114 14.29 -6.99 14.66
N GLN A 115 13.96 -5.74 14.27
CA GLN A 115 14.81 -4.93 13.38
C GLN A 115 16.06 -4.39 14.09
N CYS A 116 16.08 -4.40 15.42
CA CYS A 116 17.24 -4.02 16.20
C CYS A 116 18.26 -5.17 16.30
N THR A 117 19.49 -4.87 16.70
CA THR A 117 20.50 -5.92 16.92
C THR A 117 20.18 -6.67 18.22
N ILE A 118 19.88 -7.96 18.10
CA ILE A 118 19.45 -8.83 19.20
C ILE A 118 20.52 -9.87 19.55
N ASN A 119 20.72 -10.10 20.86
CA ASN A 119 21.55 -11.20 21.37
C ASN A 119 20.66 -12.21 22.10
N PRO A 120 20.56 -13.47 21.64
CA PRO A 120 19.85 -14.53 22.36
C PRO A 120 20.43 -14.75 23.77
N ILE A 121 19.61 -15.27 24.69
CA ILE A 121 20.05 -15.50 26.05
C ILE A 121 21.17 -16.56 26.16
N ARG A 122 22.15 -16.31 27.04
CA ARG A 122 23.33 -17.18 27.27
C ARG A 122 23.40 -17.80 28.68
N GLN A 123 22.69 -17.21 29.63
CA GLN A 123 22.44 -17.71 30.98
C GLN A 123 21.11 -17.10 31.45
N GLN A 124 20.33 -17.77 32.29
CA GLN A 124 19.15 -17.14 32.90
C GLN A 124 19.56 -16.12 33.97
N TRP A 125 18.77 -15.05 34.11
CA TRP A 125 18.98 -13.97 35.08
C TRP A 125 17.85 -14.03 36.13
N ASP A 126 17.96 -13.25 37.19
CA ASP A 126 16.89 -13.12 38.19
C ASP A 126 15.76 -12.24 37.64
N ASP A 127 14.51 -12.69 37.78
CA ASP A 127 13.27 -12.06 37.30
C ASP A 127 13.15 -10.56 37.63
N SER A 128 13.77 -10.07 38.73
CA SER A 128 13.82 -8.64 39.09
C SER A 128 14.67 -7.77 38.13
N ARG A 129 15.36 -8.43 37.19
CA ARG A 129 16.22 -7.85 36.17
C ARG A 129 15.63 -7.91 34.76
N ASP A 130 14.38 -8.29 34.57
CA ASP A 130 13.76 -8.17 33.25
C ASP A 130 13.48 -6.71 32.88
N VAL A 131 13.40 -6.40 31.59
CA VAL A 131 13.05 -5.08 31.09
C VAL A 131 11.59 -4.80 31.40
N ALA A 132 11.31 -3.62 31.96
CA ALA A 132 9.95 -3.11 32.14
C ALA A 132 9.85 -1.67 31.64
N VAL A 133 8.71 -1.32 31.05
CA VAL A 133 8.51 -0.05 30.34
C VAL A 133 7.19 0.63 30.72
N SER A 134 7.14 1.93 30.44
CA SER A 134 5.91 2.71 30.32
C SER A 134 5.94 3.51 29.02
N CYS A 135 4.86 3.45 28.25
CA CYS A 135 4.66 4.22 27.02
C CYS A 135 3.95 5.55 27.30
N TYR A 136 3.89 6.44 26.30
CA TYR A 136 2.94 7.57 26.32
C TYR A 136 1.50 7.09 26.10
N ALA A 137 0.52 7.84 26.61
CA ALA A 137 -0.90 7.52 26.48
C ALA A 137 -1.51 7.83 25.09
N THR A 138 -0.81 8.62 24.27
CA THR A 138 -1.17 8.98 22.89
C THR A 138 -0.89 7.83 21.92
N ARG A 139 -1.77 7.63 20.94
CA ARG A 139 -1.62 6.55 19.96
C ARG A 139 -0.79 6.99 18.75
N ILE A 140 0.03 6.09 18.21
CA ILE A 140 0.97 6.43 17.13
C ILE A 140 0.24 6.93 15.88
N TRP A 141 -0.84 6.26 15.49
CA TRP A 141 -1.70 6.58 14.33
C TRP A 141 -2.52 7.88 14.47
N GLU A 142 -2.50 8.55 15.64
CA GLU A 142 -3.03 9.91 15.82
C GLU A 142 -1.98 10.99 15.49
N SER A 143 -0.73 10.59 15.30
CA SER A 143 0.43 11.49 15.17
C SER A 143 1.31 11.23 13.94
N LEU A 144 1.34 9.98 13.45
CA LEU A 144 2.14 9.53 12.30
C LEU A 144 1.23 8.74 11.35
N SER A 145 0.65 9.44 10.37
CA SER A 145 -0.38 8.89 9.49
C SER A 145 -0.26 9.50 8.09
N TYR A 146 0.23 8.70 7.13
CA TYR A 146 0.37 9.06 5.71
C TYR A 146 -0.55 8.17 4.85
N ASP A 147 -0.95 8.63 3.66
CA ASP A 147 -1.78 7.82 2.77
C ASP A 147 -1.02 6.57 2.31
N GLY A 148 -1.64 5.40 2.52
CA GLY A 148 -1.01 4.09 2.38
C GLY A 148 -0.40 3.51 3.66
N HIS A 149 -0.48 4.19 4.81
CA HIS A 149 -0.07 3.63 6.10
C HIS A 149 -0.97 2.46 6.53
N LEU A 150 -0.39 1.39 7.08
CA LEU A 150 -1.08 0.15 7.45
C LEU A 150 -1.13 -0.05 8.97
N ARG A 151 -2.16 -0.76 9.45
CA ARG A 151 -2.25 -1.29 10.81
C ARG A 151 -2.98 -2.64 10.83
N LEU A 152 -2.76 -3.42 11.89
CA LEU A 152 -3.50 -4.65 12.18
C LEU A 152 -4.43 -4.42 13.37
N ILE A 153 -5.68 -4.88 13.27
CA ILE A 153 -6.74 -4.67 14.27
C ILE A 153 -7.49 -5.97 14.55
N ASP A 154 -8.01 -6.12 15.78
CA ASP A 154 -8.82 -7.25 16.27
C ASP A 154 -8.15 -8.65 16.30
N GLY A 155 -6.83 -8.74 16.15
CA GLY A 155 -6.06 -9.97 16.42
C GLY A 155 -5.80 -10.22 17.92
N ASP A 156 -5.41 -11.45 18.27
CA ASP A 156 -5.01 -11.82 19.64
C ASP A 156 -3.59 -11.32 19.98
N HIS A 157 -2.74 -11.18 18.95
CA HIS A 157 -1.36 -10.67 19.06
C HIS A 157 -1.11 -9.47 18.14
N ILE A 158 -0.13 -8.63 18.48
CA ILE A 158 0.22 -7.41 17.71
C ILE A 158 0.83 -7.71 16.32
N THR A 159 1.17 -8.97 16.06
CA THR A 159 1.61 -9.49 14.75
C THR A 159 0.46 -9.79 13.80
N GLU A 160 -0.79 -9.79 14.26
CA GLU A 160 -1.92 -10.33 13.51
C GLU A 160 -3.18 -9.45 13.60
N GLY A 161 -4.07 -9.59 12.61
CA GLY A 161 -5.37 -8.92 12.61
C GLY A 161 -5.97 -8.76 11.22
N ARG A 162 -7.12 -8.07 11.17
CA ARG A 162 -7.66 -7.47 9.95
C ARG A 162 -6.74 -6.34 9.50
N VAL A 163 -6.42 -6.30 8.21
CA VAL A 163 -5.60 -5.23 7.62
C VAL A 163 -6.46 -3.99 7.41
N GLU A 164 -6.04 -2.89 8.02
CA GLU A 164 -6.60 -1.57 7.75
C GLU A 164 -5.52 -0.64 7.16
N ILE A 165 -5.94 0.21 6.23
CA ILE A 165 -5.12 1.17 5.48
C ILE A 165 -5.70 2.57 5.63
N LEU A 166 -4.84 3.58 5.78
CA LEU A 166 -5.23 4.99 5.79
C LEU A 166 -5.21 5.55 4.37
N CYS A 167 -6.33 6.11 3.90
CA CYS A 167 -6.41 6.77 2.60
C CYS A 167 -7.32 8.01 2.67
N ASN A 168 -6.88 9.14 2.08
CA ASN A 168 -7.50 10.46 2.22
C ASN A 168 -7.74 10.87 3.70
N GLY A 169 -6.85 10.44 4.61
CA GLY A 169 -6.99 10.69 6.05
C GLY A 169 -8.07 9.88 6.78
N GLN A 170 -8.72 8.90 6.13
CA GLN A 170 -9.66 7.97 6.77
C GLN A 170 -9.12 6.53 6.72
N TRP A 171 -9.26 5.79 7.83
CA TRP A 171 -8.98 4.35 7.87
C TRP A 171 -10.07 3.55 7.13
N GLY A 172 -9.67 2.49 6.44
CA GLY A 172 -10.54 1.55 5.73
C GLY A 172 -9.88 0.17 5.60
N THR A 173 -10.63 -0.82 5.13
CA THR A 173 -10.15 -2.20 4.99
C THR A 173 -9.66 -2.50 3.57
N VAL A 174 -9.05 -3.67 3.37
CA VAL A 174 -8.62 -4.20 2.08
C VAL A 174 -9.41 -5.48 1.81
N CYS A 175 -9.93 -5.67 0.59
CA CYS A 175 -10.61 -6.91 0.20
C CYS A 175 -9.63 -8.07 -0.07
N ASP A 176 -10.02 -9.31 0.17
CA ASP A 176 -9.24 -10.52 -0.15
C ASP A 176 -9.28 -10.94 -1.63
N ASP A 177 -10.13 -10.33 -2.47
CA ASP A 177 -10.14 -10.57 -3.92
C ASP A 177 -8.75 -10.30 -4.53
N ALA A 178 -8.25 -11.32 -5.24
CA ALA A 178 -6.88 -11.44 -5.78
C ALA A 178 -5.70 -11.42 -4.77
N LEU A 179 -5.91 -11.21 -3.47
CA LEU A 179 -4.83 -11.21 -2.48
C LEU A 179 -4.26 -12.62 -2.23
N GLY A 180 -2.94 -12.69 -2.11
CA GLY A 180 -2.26 -13.93 -1.75
C GLY A 180 -0.96 -13.72 -1.00
N ARG A 181 -0.06 -14.69 -1.18
CA ARG A 181 1.26 -14.77 -0.55
C ARG A 181 2.07 -13.48 -0.66
N GLU A 182 2.13 -12.90 -1.86
CA GLU A 182 3.09 -11.84 -2.15
C GLU A 182 2.60 -10.50 -1.60
N GLU A 183 1.29 -10.29 -1.58
CA GLU A 183 0.64 -9.13 -0.98
C GLU A 183 0.68 -9.20 0.56
N ALA A 184 0.39 -10.38 1.14
CA ALA A 184 0.55 -10.63 2.58
C ALA A 184 1.99 -10.34 3.04
N ARG A 185 2.99 -10.81 2.28
CA ARG A 185 4.40 -10.52 2.48
C ARG A 185 4.70 -9.02 2.39
N THR A 186 4.25 -8.32 1.35
CA THR A 186 4.46 -6.86 1.21
C THR A 186 3.82 -6.07 2.34
N MET A 187 2.63 -6.45 2.81
CA MET A 187 1.98 -5.82 3.98
C MET A 187 2.79 -6.05 5.26
N CYS A 188 3.22 -7.29 5.54
CA CYS A 188 4.07 -7.60 6.69
C CYS A 188 5.42 -6.86 6.63
N ARG A 189 6.03 -6.75 5.44
CA ARG A 189 7.25 -5.97 5.21
C ARG A 189 7.07 -4.48 5.46
N GLN A 190 5.93 -3.90 5.09
CA GLN A 190 5.60 -2.52 5.42
C GLN A 190 5.38 -2.31 6.93
N LEU A 191 4.93 -3.34 7.65
CA LEU A 191 4.77 -3.35 9.11
C LEU A 191 6.09 -3.69 9.87
N GLY A 192 7.20 -3.93 9.16
CA GLY A 192 8.53 -4.19 9.75
C GLY A 192 8.88 -5.67 9.95
N TYR A 193 7.96 -6.60 9.68
CA TYR A 193 8.17 -8.05 9.74
C TYR A 193 8.75 -8.59 8.41
N SER A 194 9.48 -9.71 8.41
CA SER A 194 10.18 -10.14 7.18
C SER A 194 9.29 -10.93 6.21
N ASP A 195 8.34 -11.71 6.73
CA ASP A 195 7.35 -12.46 5.96
C ASP A 195 6.03 -12.63 6.75
N TYR A 196 5.05 -13.33 6.17
CA TYR A 196 3.80 -13.71 6.83
C TYR A 196 3.83 -15.17 7.34
N VAL A 197 3.02 -15.48 8.37
CA VAL A 197 2.74 -16.83 8.86
C VAL A 197 1.50 -17.41 8.17
N LYS A 198 0.41 -16.63 8.18
CA LYS A 198 -0.89 -16.96 7.59
C LYS A 198 -1.54 -15.69 7.04
N TYR A 199 -2.33 -15.82 5.99
CA TYR A 199 -3.38 -14.86 5.62
C TYR A 199 -4.71 -15.59 5.41
N ASP A 200 -5.83 -14.86 5.46
CA ASP A 200 -7.18 -15.37 5.24
C ASP A 200 -8.17 -14.21 4.96
N HIS A 201 -9.40 -14.53 4.56
CA HIS A 201 -10.54 -13.60 4.63
C HIS A 201 -10.92 -13.25 6.09
N LEU A 202 -12.06 -12.58 6.34
CA LEU A 202 -12.41 -12.17 7.71
C LEU A 202 -12.83 -13.34 8.61
N ILE A 203 -11.84 -14.00 9.22
CA ILE A 203 -12.01 -15.05 10.22
C ILE A 203 -11.97 -14.54 11.68
N LEU A 204 -12.01 -13.22 11.87
CA LEU A 204 -11.99 -12.56 13.18
C LEU A 204 -13.39 -12.05 13.55
N PRO A 205 -13.76 -12.02 14.84
CA PRO A 205 -15.11 -11.69 15.27
C PRO A 205 -15.41 -10.18 15.17
N GLY A 206 -16.14 -9.79 14.12
CA GLY A 206 -16.72 -8.45 13.98
C GLY A 206 -16.37 -7.78 12.65
N ASN A 207 -17.40 -7.49 11.85
CA ASN A 207 -17.27 -6.75 10.61
C ASN A 207 -16.84 -5.30 10.88
N SER A 208 -16.01 -4.75 9.98
CA SER A 208 -15.73 -3.32 9.96
C SER A 208 -16.99 -2.48 9.65
N THR A 209 -16.91 -1.19 9.97
CA THR A 209 -17.85 -0.14 9.54
C THR A 209 -17.17 0.97 8.73
N GLN A 210 -15.87 0.80 8.44
CA GLN A 210 -15.07 1.69 7.61
C GLN A 210 -15.25 1.34 6.12
N PRO A 211 -14.92 2.24 5.16
CA PRO A 211 -14.90 1.88 3.74
C PRO A 211 -13.92 0.74 3.45
N ILE A 212 -14.21 -0.06 2.42
CA ILE A 212 -13.19 -0.90 1.76
C ILE A 212 -12.43 0.02 0.79
N TRP A 213 -11.13 0.22 1.03
CA TRP A 213 -10.31 1.21 0.32
C TRP A 213 -9.56 0.65 -0.89
N LEU A 214 -9.23 -0.64 -0.83
CA LEU A 214 -8.46 -1.38 -1.82
C LEU A 214 -9.13 -2.73 -2.11
N ASP A 215 -9.05 -3.11 -3.37
CA ASP A 215 -9.62 -4.33 -3.94
C ASP A 215 -8.68 -4.81 -5.06
N ASP A 216 -8.71 -6.11 -5.36
CA ASP A 216 -8.13 -6.70 -6.57
C ASP A 216 -6.60 -6.40 -6.76
N VAL A 217 -5.90 -6.34 -5.62
CA VAL A 217 -4.50 -5.87 -5.43
C VAL A 217 -3.48 -6.92 -5.86
N ILE A 218 -2.39 -6.50 -6.55
CA ILE A 218 -1.36 -7.42 -7.07
C ILE A 218 0.05 -6.83 -6.88
N CYS A 219 0.89 -7.52 -6.13
CA CYS A 219 2.28 -7.16 -5.83
C CYS A 219 3.29 -8.20 -6.39
N GLN A 220 4.56 -8.11 -6.00
CA GLN A 220 5.60 -9.10 -6.32
C GLN A 220 6.24 -9.71 -5.07
N GLY A 221 5.85 -9.26 -3.87
CA GLY A 221 6.36 -9.75 -2.58
C GLY A 221 7.77 -9.28 -2.25
N THR A 222 8.35 -8.44 -3.11
CA THR A 222 9.68 -7.84 -2.93
C THR A 222 9.58 -6.38 -2.49
N GLU A 223 8.43 -5.75 -2.74
CA GLU A 223 8.09 -4.41 -2.30
C GLU A 223 8.10 -4.31 -0.76
N SER A 224 8.69 -3.23 -0.24
CA SER A 224 8.65 -2.90 1.20
C SER A 224 7.47 -1.98 1.59
N CYS A 225 6.64 -1.60 0.62
CA CYS A 225 5.50 -0.70 0.77
C CYS A 225 4.39 -1.12 -0.21
N LEU A 226 3.16 -1.26 0.26
CA LEU A 226 2.00 -1.63 -0.58
C LEU A 226 1.75 -0.60 -1.69
N ALA A 227 1.98 0.68 -1.39
CA ALA A 227 1.88 1.80 -2.33
C ALA A 227 2.78 1.68 -3.59
N THR A 228 3.78 0.80 -3.59
CA THR A 228 4.64 0.54 -4.76
C THR A 228 3.94 -0.32 -5.81
N CYS A 229 3.06 -1.23 -5.39
CA CYS A 229 2.27 -2.10 -6.27
C CYS A 229 0.81 -1.62 -6.45
N GLN A 230 0.22 -1.01 -5.42
CA GLN A 230 -1.14 -0.44 -5.48
C GLN A 230 -1.25 0.84 -4.67
N VAL A 231 -1.49 1.96 -5.34
CA VAL A 231 -1.75 3.26 -4.70
C VAL A 231 -3.18 3.29 -4.13
N CYS A 232 -3.36 3.98 -3.00
CA CYS A 232 -4.65 4.20 -2.36
C CYS A 232 -5.07 5.69 -2.42
N PRO A 233 -6.36 6.02 -2.58
CA PRO A 233 -7.49 5.12 -2.89
C PRO A 233 -7.36 4.45 -4.26
N ALA A 234 -7.81 3.20 -4.36
CA ALA A 234 -8.08 2.58 -5.66
C ALA A 234 -9.36 3.19 -6.28
N ALA A 235 -9.75 2.69 -7.46
CA ALA A 235 -11.07 3.00 -8.01
C ALA A 235 -12.16 2.51 -7.04
N GLN A 236 -13.13 3.38 -6.69
CA GLN A 236 -14.16 3.11 -5.67
C GLN A 236 -15.27 2.14 -6.14
N HIS A 237 -14.91 1.11 -6.90
CA HIS A 237 -15.83 0.15 -7.51
C HIS A 237 -15.35 -1.28 -7.20
N HIS A 238 -15.53 -1.69 -5.95
CA HIS A 238 -15.34 -3.06 -5.49
C HIS A 238 -16.69 -3.82 -5.46
N ASN A 239 -16.64 -5.16 -5.56
CA ASN A 239 -17.80 -6.02 -5.28
C ASN A 239 -17.88 -6.50 -3.82
N CYS A 240 -16.79 -6.35 -3.08
CA CYS A 240 -16.58 -6.93 -1.74
C CYS A 240 -17.48 -6.34 -0.64
N ARG A 241 -17.59 -7.10 0.45
CA ARG A 241 -18.25 -6.79 1.73
C ARG A 241 -17.26 -7.07 2.85
N HIS A 242 -17.56 -6.66 4.08
CA HIS A 242 -16.68 -6.91 5.22
C HIS A 242 -16.46 -8.38 5.63
N GLY A 243 -17.16 -9.35 5.03
CA GLY A 243 -16.78 -10.77 5.17
C GLY A 243 -15.53 -11.15 4.35
N GLU A 244 -15.25 -10.33 3.33
CA GLU A 244 -14.10 -10.38 2.43
C GLU A 244 -13.00 -9.38 2.90
N ASP A 245 -13.08 -8.83 4.12
CA ASP A 245 -11.99 -8.01 4.70
C ASP A 245 -10.75 -8.89 4.98
N PHE A 246 -9.60 -8.57 4.39
CA PHE A 246 -8.38 -9.36 4.49
C PHE A 246 -7.76 -9.36 5.89
N THR A 247 -7.23 -10.52 6.29
CA THR A 247 -6.55 -10.74 7.57
C THR A 247 -5.17 -11.39 7.36
N VAL A 248 -4.21 -11.04 8.21
CA VAL A 248 -2.83 -11.56 8.13
C VAL A 248 -2.23 -11.75 9.54
N SER A 249 -1.32 -12.70 9.68
CA SER A 249 -0.36 -12.81 10.78
C SER A 249 1.06 -12.72 10.21
N CYS A 250 1.90 -11.87 10.79
CA CYS A 250 3.24 -11.54 10.36
C CYS A 250 4.33 -12.12 11.26
N THR A 251 5.53 -12.38 10.71
CA THR A 251 6.67 -12.94 11.46
C THR A 251 8.01 -12.36 11.01
N TYR A 252 8.95 -12.25 11.95
CA TYR A 252 10.32 -11.83 11.69
C TYR A 252 11.26 -13.04 11.66
N ASN A 253 11.73 -13.42 10.47
CA ASN A 253 12.79 -14.42 10.33
C ASN A 253 14.16 -13.77 10.62
N THR A 254 14.81 -14.21 11.69
CA THR A 254 16.13 -13.75 12.12
C THR A 254 17.28 -14.14 11.19
N ASN A 255 17.00 -14.98 10.19
CA ASN A 255 17.97 -15.45 9.19
C ASN A 255 17.89 -14.66 7.87
N ASP A 256 16.89 -13.78 7.70
CA ASP A 256 16.79 -12.88 6.54
C ASP A 256 17.75 -11.68 6.71
N GLU A 257 18.01 -10.94 5.64
CA GLU A 257 18.67 -9.64 5.75
C GLU A 257 17.83 -8.68 6.60
N ARG A 258 18.46 -8.06 7.59
CA ARG A 258 17.80 -7.24 8.61
C ARG A 258 17.03 -6.09 7.96
N LEU A 259 15.73 -5.99 8.24
CA LEU A 259 14.89 -4.94 7.69
C LEU A 259 15.18 -3.60 8.38
N ASP A 260 15.58 -2.59 7.60
CA ASP A 260 15.77 -1.21 8.06
C ASP A 260 14.53 -0.31 7.79
N GLN A 261 13.34 -0.89 7.67
CA GLN A 261 12.07 -0.16 7.55
C GLN A 261 11.83 0.78 8.75
N THR A 262 11.27 1.95 8.48
CA THR A 262 10.93 2.97 9.47
C THR A 262 9.58 3.60 9.15
N ASN A 263 9.02 4.37 10.08
CA ASN A 263 7.81 5.17 9.86
C ASN A 263 7.89 6.07 8.60
N ASN A 264 9.09 6.47 8.16
CA ASN A 264 9.29 7.30 6.98
C ASN A 264 9.46 6.53 5.65
N THR A 265 9.67 5.20 5.69
CA THR A 265 10.06 4.42 4.51
C THR A 265 9.03 4.46 3.38
N CYS A 266 7.73 4.51 3.70
CA CYS A 266 6.66 4.48 2.70
C CYS A 266 6.01 5.84 2.41
N VAL A 267 6.42 6.92 3.10
CA VAL A 267 5.81 8.26 2.97
C VAL A 267 5.83 8.80 1.53
N ASN A 268 6.82 8.41 0.72
CA ASN A 268 6.94 8.81 -0.68
C ASN A 268 6.67 7.67 -1.69
N ALA A 269 6.36 6.44 -1.25
CA ALA A 269 6.32 5.26 -2.12
C ALA A 269 5.29 5.37 -3.25
N SER A 270 4.16 6.03 -2.99
CA SER A 270 3.10 6.34 -3.97
C SER A 270 3.58 7.19 -5.16
N THR A 271 4.72 7.88 -5.06
CA THR A 271 5.29 8.69 -6.16
C THR A 271 6.12 7.88 -7.15
N THR A 272 6.49 6.65 -6.77
CA THR A 272 7.32 5.72 -7.56
C THR A 272 6.59 4.47 -8.03
N ALA A 273 5.26 4.42 -7.83
CA ALA A 273 4.43 3.28 -8.19
C ALA A 273 4.52 2.96 -9.69
N VAL A 274 4.79 1.69 -10.01
CA VAL A 274 4.73 1.18 -11.39
C VAL A 274 3.25 0.89 -11.70
N PRO A 275 2.71 1.31 -12.86
CA PRO A 275 1.31 1.04 -13.18
C PRO A 275 1.00 -0.46 -13.16
N PRO A 276 -0.17 -0.87 -12.62
CA PRO A 276 -0.47 -2.27 -12.36
C PRO A 276 -0.48 -3.08 -13.66
N LYS A 277 -0.07 -4.36 -13.57
CA LYS A 277 0.07 -5.26 -14.75
C LYS A 277 -1.22 -5.41 -15.56
N LYS A 278 -2.39 -5.15 -14.95
CA LYS A 278 -3.69 -5.09 -15.62
C LYS A 278 -3.75 -4.02 -16.72
N ASP A 279 -3.18 -2.83 -16.49
CA ASP A 279 -3.12 -1.76 -17.49
C ASP A 279 -2.25 -2.18 -18.69
N MET A 280 -1.12 -2.83 -18.46
CA MET A 280 -0.25 -3.32 -19.53
C MET A 280 -0.98 -4.34 -20.43
N LEU A 281 -1.77 -5.24 -19.85
CA LEU A 281 -2.61 -6.18 -20.60
C LEU A 281 -3.77 -5.48 -21.32
N MET A 282 -4.40 -4.49 -20.69
CA MET A 282 -5.49 -3.71 -21.29
C MET A 282 -4.99 -2.88 -22.49
N ILE A 283 -3.82 -2.26 -22.37
CA ILE A 283 -3.14 -1.52 -23.44
C ILE A 283 -2.77 -2.46 -24.60
N LEU A 284 -2.26 -3.68 -24.32
CA LEU A 284 -2.05 -4.70 -25.36
C LEU A 284 -3.36 -5.09 -26.05
N GLY A 285 -4.43 -5.33 -25.29
CA GLY A 285 -5.75 -5.67 -25.82
C GLY A 285 -6.32 -4.59 -26.73
N ILE A 286 -6.21 -3.32 -26.34
CA ILE A 286 -6.64 -2.16 -27.13
C ILE A 286 -5.80 -2.03 -28.41
N ALA A 287 -4.48 -2.19 -28.32
CA ALA A 287 -3.59 -2.13 -29.49
C ALA A 287 -3.88 -3.25 -30.51
N LEU A 288 -4.06 -4.49 -30.04
CA LEU A 288 -4.40 -5.63 -30.89
C LEU A 288 -5.81 -5.50 -31.49
N GLY A 289 -6.81 -5.13 -30.67
CA GLY A 289 -8.18 -4.93 -31.13
C GLY A 289 -8.31 -3.80 -32.15
N GLY A 290 -7.63 -2.67 -31.92
CA GLY A 290 -7.57 -1.55 -32.87
C GLY A 290 -6.91 -1.93 -34.20
N GLY A 291 -5.81 -2.70 -34.16
CA GLY A 291 -5.17 -3.23 -35.36
C GLY A 291 -6.08 -4.14 -36.18
N VAL A 292 -6.80 -5.06 -35.54
CA VAL A 292 -7.78 -5.94 -36.19
C VAL A 292 -8.95 -5.15 -36.77
N ALA A 293 -9.48 -4.17 -36.05
CA ALA A 293 -10.58 -3.32 -36.54
C ALA A 293 -10.16 -2.51 -37.79
N LEU A 294 -8.96 -1.93 -37.80
CA LEU A 294 -8.43 -1.19 -38.95
C LEU A 294 -8.20 -2.11 -40.17
N LEU A 295 -7.68 -3.32 -39.96
CA LEU A 295 -7.54 -4.33 -41.04
C LEU A 295 -8.88 -4.76 -41.63
N LEU A 296 -9.90 -4.98 -40.78
CA LEU A 296 -11.25 -5.31 -41.24
C LEU A 296 -11.88 -4.15 -42.04
N CYS A 297 -11.74 -2.90 -41.59
CA CYS A 297 -12.18 -1.72 -42.33
C CYS A 297 -11.45 -1.56 -43.68
N ALA A 298 -10.13 -1.84 -43.73
CA ALA A 298 -9.36 -1.83 -44.97
C ALA A 298 -9.81 -2.94 -45.94
N LEU A 299 -10.08 -4.15 -45.45
CA LEU A 299 -10.62 -5.24 -46.26
C LEU A 299 -12.03 -4.94 -46.79
N ILE A 300 -12.93 -4.40 -45.95
CA ILE A 300 -14.29 -4.03 -46.35
C ILE A 300 -14.28 -2.89 -47.40
N SER A 301 -13.42 -1.88 -47.24
CA SER A 301 -13.26 -0.81 -48.24
C SER A 301 -12.63 -1.30 -49.54
N ALA A 302 -11.65 -2.22 -49.49
CA ALA A 302 -11.11 -2.87 -50.67
C ALA A 302 -12.14 -3.74 -51.40
N ILE A 303 -12.91 -4.56 -50.68
CA ILE A 303 -13.96 -5.41 -51.25
C ILE A 303 -15.07 -4.55 -51.89
N THR A 304 -15.57 -3.53 -51.20
CA THR A 304 -16.59 -2.64 -51.76
C THR A 304 -16.09 -1.84 -52.96
N CYS A 305 -14.83 -1.40 -52.96
CA CYS A 305 -14.19 -0.77 -54.12
C CYS A 305 -14.07 -1.74 -55.31
N CYS A 306 -13.62 -2.98 -55.09
CA CYS A 306 -13.58 -4.02 -56.12
C CYS A 306 -14.98 -4.37 -56.66
N CYS A 307 -15.99 -4.48 -55.81
CA CYS A 307 -17.38 -4.69 -56.22
C CYS A 307 -17.92 -3.53 -57.05
N ALA A 308 -17.65 -2.27 -56.65
CA ALA A 308 -18.04 -1.08 -57.41
C ALA A 308 -17.32 -1.01 -58.76
N CYS A 309 -16.02 -1.31 -58.81
CA CYS A 309 -15.24 -1.33 -60.04
C CYS A 309 -15.70 -2.46 -61.00
N HIS A 310 -15.99 -3.65 -60.48
CA HIS A 310 -16.55 -4.75 -61.26
C HIS A 310 -17.97 -4.42 -61.78
N TYR A 311 -18.83 -3.81 -60.95
CA TYR A 311 -20.15 -3.34 -61.36
C TYR A 311 -20.07 -2.26 -62.46
N TYR A 312 -19.18 -1.27 -62.29
CA TYR A 312 -18.92 -0.23 -63.28
C TYR A 312 -18.43 -0.82 -64.62
N ASN A 313 -17.46 -1.73 -64.58
CA ASN A 313 -16.97 -2.42 -65.78
C ASN A 313 -18.06 -3.28 -66.45
N ARG A 314 -18.91 -3.97 -65.67
CA ARG A 314 -20.06 -4.71 -66.20
C ARG A 314 -21.08 -3.78 -66.86
N SER A 315 -21.30 -2.58 -66.33
CA SER A 315 -22.17 -1.57 -66.94
C SER A 315 -21.65 -1.03 -68.28
N LYS A 316 -20.32 -0.87 -68.43
CA LYS A 316 -19.68 -0.52 -69.72
C LYS A 316 -19.69 -1.69 -70.69
N GLY A 317 -19.49 -2.92 -70.20
CA GLY A 317 -19.60 -4.15 -70.99
C GLY A 317 -20.98 -4.33 -71.61
N SER A 318 -22.06 -4.01 -70.89
CA SER A 318 -23.42 -4.03 -71.46
C SER A 318 -23.54 -3.04 -72.62
N LYS A 319 -23.14 -1.78 -72.44
CA LYS A 319 -23.26 -0.76 -73.49
C LYS A 319 -22.53 -1.14 -74.79
N TYR A 320 -21.34 -1.73 -74.69
CA TYR A 320 -20.62 -2.24 -75.86
C TYR A 320 -21.27 -3.48 -76.50
N ALA A 321 -21.96 -4.31 -75.72
CA ALA A 321 -22.70 -5.47 -76.23
C ALA A 321 -24.04 -5.09 -76.89
N ASP A 322 -24.65 -3.99 -76.46
CA ASP A 322 -25.92 -3.48 -76.99
C ASP A 322 -25.72 -2.69 -78.30
N GLU A 323 -24.65 -1.91 -78.44
CA GLU A 323 -24.29 -1.24 -79.71
C GLU A 323 -23.94 -2.25 -80.83
N LEU A 324 -23.32 -3.39 -80.49
CA LEU A 324 -23.00 -4.46 -81.45
C LEU A 324 -24.23 -5.27 -81.93
N LYS A 325 -25.45 -4.97 -81.45
CA LYS A 325 -26.70 -5.62 -81.87
C LYS A 325 -27.65 -4.75 -82.68
N SER A 326 -27.42 -3.44 -82.77
CA SER A 326 -28.32 -2.53 -83.49
C SER A 326 -27.94 -2.27 -84.96
N ASN A 327 -26.67 -2.50 -85.35
CA ASN A 327 -26.16 -2.11 -86.65
C ASN A 327 -25.59 -3.29 -87.48
N GLY A 328 -26.48 -4.22 -87.83
CA GLY A 328 -26.19 -5.23 -88.86
C GLY A 328 -26.18 -4.63 -90.27
N THR A 329 -25.21 -5.05 -91.08
CA THR A 329 -25.07 -4.78 -92.54
C THR A 329 -24.78 -3.33 -92.98
N LYS A 330 -23.49 -3.04 -93.14
CA LYS A 330 -22.90 -2.76 -94.46
C LYS A 330 -21.37 -2.95 -94.46
N GLN A 331 -20.85 -3.44 -95.57
CA GLN A 331 -19.43 -3.73 -95.83
C GLN A 331 -19.03 -3.01 -97.15
N PRO A 332 -17.74 -2.90 -97.48
CA PRO A 332 -16.86 -1.86 -96.95
C PRO A 332 -16.41 -0.86 -98.03
N ALA A 333 -15.75 0.22 -97.61
CA ALA A 333 -14.90 1.03 -98.49
C ALA A 333 -13.46 1.01 -97.97
N HIS A 334 -12.48 0.93 -98.88
CA HIS A 334 -11.05 1.01 -98.55
C HIS A 334 -10.67 2.42 -98.09
N ILE A 335 -9.67 2.51 -97.20
CA ILE A 335 -8.52 3.45 -97.32
C ILE A 335 -7.35 2.91 -96.48
N SER A 336 -6.12 3.29 -96.84
CA SER A 336 -4.88 2.70 -96.32
C SER A 336 -4.56 3.08 -94.87
N ALA A 337 -3.79 2.20 -94.21
CA ALA A 337 -3.15 2.50 -92.94
C ALA A 337 -1.87 3.34 -93.11
N THR A 338 -1.58 4.16 -92.10
CA THR A 338 -0.23 4.60 -91.70
C THR A 338 -0.20 4.77 -90.17
N SER A 339 0.89 4.35 -89.53
CA SER A 339 1.22 4.71 -88.13
C SER A 339 2.21 5.89 -88.15
N PRO A 340 2.38 6.63 -87.04
CA PRO A 340 3.62 6.38 -86.29
C PRO A 340 3.48 6.43 -84.76
N GLU A 341 4.49 5.88 -84.08
CA GLU A 341 4.74 6.01 -82.63
C GLU A 341 5.25 7.41 -82.27
N VAL A 342 4.89 7.94 -81.08
CA VAL A 342 5.71 8.94 -80.35
C VAL A 342 5.64 8.70 -78.83
N ILE A 343 6.67 8.02 -78.33
CA ILE A 343 7.54 8.39 -77.18
C ILE A 343 6.91 9.07 -75.93
N MET A 344 7.20 8.50 -74.74
CA MET A 344 7.04 9.17 -73.44
C MET A 344 8.11 10.23 -73.18
N ILE A 345 7.74 11.36 -72.58
CA ILE A 345 8.68 12.25 -71.86
C ILE A 345 8.03 12.64 -70.52
N MET A 346 8.80 12.56 -69.42
CA MET A 346 8.49 13.23 -68.15
C MET A 346 9.35 14.49 -68.04
N ASP A 347 8.78 15.58 -67.56
CA ASP A 347 9.52 16.58 -66.76
C ASP A 347 8.54 17.32 -65.81
N GLY A 348 9.04 18.04 -64.81
CA GLY A 348 8.27 18.48 -63.64
C GLY A 348 7.94 19.98 -63.52
N SER A 349 7.11 20.29 -62.50
CA SER A 349 7.20 21.37 -61.48
C SER A 349 7.78 22.78 -61.77
N PRO A 350 7.42 23.85 -61.00
CA PRO A 350 6.25 24.05 -60.12
C PRO A 350 5.67 25.52 -60.07
N GLN A 351 4.63 25.74 -59.24
CA GLN A 351 4.06 27.04 -58.77
C GLN A 351 3.27 27.88 -59.82
N ALA A 352 2.40 28.88 -59.49
CA ALA A 352 2.18 29.62 -58.24
C ALA A 352 0.75 30.23 -58.03
N ILE A 353 0.22 30.11 -56.80
CA ILE A 353 -0.48 31.13 -55.97
C ILE A 353 -1.41 32.21 -56.62
N ARG A 354 -2.73 32.24 -56.27
CA ARG A 354 -3.44 33.37 -55.58
C ARG A 354 -4.97 33.19 -55.36
N LYS A 355 -5.41 33.43 -54.10
CA LYS A 355 -6.50 34.29 -53.56
C LYS A 355 -7.78 34.56 -54.41
N SER A 356 -9.00 34.72 -53.85
CA SER A 356 -9.57 34.61 -52.48
C SER A 356 -11.09 34.95 -52.50
N LYS A 357 -11.79 34.90 -51.34
CA LYS A 357 -13.17 35.38 -51.02
C LYS A 357 -14.32 34.37 -51.18
N ASP A 358 -15.42 34.40 -50.40
CA ASP A 358 -15.71 35.02 -49.09
C ASP A 358 -16.99 34.39 -48.47
N MET A 359 -17.32 34.76 -47.21
CA MET A 359 -18.65 34.72 -46.55
C MET A 359 -19.05 33.40 -45.84
N LYS A 360 -18.91 33.31 -44.50
CA LYS A 360 -19.88 33.65 -43.38
C LYS A 360 -21.03 32.63 -43.24
N HIS A 361 -21.57 32.25 -42.07
CA HIS A 361 -21.44 32.52 -40.60
C HIS A 361 -22.22 31.34 -39.90
N SER A 362 -22.37 31.09 -38.58
CA SER A 362 -21.81 31.36 -37.22
C SER A 362 -22.78 30.65 -36.22
N PRO A 363 -22.64 30.65 -34.86
CA PRO A 363 -21.58 31.11 -33.93
C PRO A 363 -21.10 30.02 -32.92
N PRO A 364 -20.11 30.30 -32.04
CA PRO A 364 -19.89 29.55 -30.80
C PRO A 364 -20.71 30.11 -29.61
N ILE A 365 -20.91 29.30 -28.56
CA ILE A 365 -21.49 29.72 -27.27
C ILE A 365 -20.36 29.91 -26.26
N ASN A 366 -20.42 30.98 -25.46
CA ASN A 366 -19.52 31.25 -24.35
C ASN A 366 -20.12 30.71 -23.03
N PHE A 367 -19.29 30.25 -22.11
CA PHE A 367 -19.66 30.06 -20.70
C PHE A 367 -18.52 30.56 -19.81
N ASP A 368 -18.90 31.25 -18.74
CA ASP A 368 -18.00 32.15 -18.02
C ASP A 368 -17.22 31.46 -16.90
N TYR A 369 -15.99 31.92 -16.67
CA TYR A 369 -15.22 31.64 -15.47
C TYR A 369 -15.50 32.71 -14.42
N GLU A 370 -16.38 32.42 -13.45
CA GLU A 370 -16.51 33.26 -12.25
C GLU A 370 -15.42 32.94 -11.22
N ASN A 371 -15.00 33.98 -10.48
CA ASN A 371 -13.99 33.85 -9.43
C ASN A 371 -14.60 33.30 -8.15
N VAL A 372 -13.95 32.30 -7.54
CA VAL A 372 -14.10 32.01 -6.11
C VAL A 372 -12.73 32.11 -5.44
N SER A 373 -12.60 33.05 -4.50
CA SER A 373 -11.35 33.34 -3.80
C SER A 373 -11.12 32.42 -2.60
N GLY A 374 -10.01 31.67 -2.60
CA GLY A 374 -9.47 30.94 -1.44
C GLY A 374 -8.03 31.42 -1.13
N PRO A 375 -7.56 31.34 0.13
CA PRO A 375 -6.38 32.10 0.56
C PRO A 375 -5.04 31.44 0.18
N THR A 376 -4.17 32.21 -0.48
CA THR A 376 -2.76 31.88 -0.70
C THR A 376 -1.97 31.98 0.60
N VAL A 377 -1.57 30.85 1.18
CA VAL A 377 -0.63 30.83 2.32
C VAL A 377 0.81 30.99 1.80
N LEU A 378 1.31 32.22 1.80
CA LEU A 378 2.69 32.53 1.47
C LEU A 378 3.62 32.17 2.65
N TYR A 379 4.38 31.09 2.51
CA TYR A 379 5.54 30.87 3.36
C TYR A 379 6.67 31.84 3.00
N SER A 380 7.18 32.56 4.00
CA SER A 380 8.43 33.31 3.94
C SER A 380 9.19 33.12 5.27
N PRO A 381 10.50 32.82 5.25
CA PRO A 381 11.28 32.63 6.47
C PRO A 381 11.59 33.97 7.13
N ALA A 382 11.40 34.06 8.45
CA ALA A 382 11.84 35.20 9.26
C ALA A 382 12.72 34.71 10.41
N SER A 383 13.88 35.35 10.57
CA SER A 383 14.82 35.09 11.66
C SER A 383 15.22 36.38 12.35
N SER A 384 15.91 36.25 13.50
CA SER A 384 16.58 37.30 14.29
C SER A 384 15.76 38.16 15.29
N SER A 385 16.12 37.97 16.56
CA SER A 385 16.37 38.98 17.62
C SER A 385 15.36 40.08 18.00
N GLY A 386 15.02 40.13 19.30
CA GLY A 386 14.48 41.32 19.97
C GLY A 386 14.31 41.15 21.49
N ASN A 387 15.04 41.92 22.31
CA ASN A 387 14.93 41.92 23.78
C ASN A 387 13.73 42.75 24.29
N HIS A 388 13.04 42.35 25.37
CA HIS A 388 13.29 42.95 26.71
C HIS A 388 12.33 42.54 27.86
N ARG A 389 12.97 42.29 29.03
CA ARG A 389 12.58 42.66 30.42
C ARG A 389 11.58 41.78 31.20
N ALA A 390 11.98 41.44 32.42
CA ALA A 390 11.20 40.74 33.45
C ALA A 390 10.95 41.65 34.70
N PRO A 391 10.19 41.17 35.70
CA PRO A 391 10.37 41.64 37.08
C PRO A 391 10.39 40.53 38.17
N LYS A 392 11.51 40.46 38.89
CA LYS A 392 11.71 40.29 40.35
C LYS A 392 11.06 39.12 41.15
N GLU A 393 11.93 38.44 41.91
CA GLU A 393 11.62 37.68 43.14
C GLU A 393 11.27 38.59 44.34
N PRO A 394 10.93 37.98 45.50
CA PRO A 394 11.62 38.37 46.74
C PRO A 394 12.13 37.20 47.62
N LEU A 395 13.45 37.17 47.80
CA LEU A 395 14.30 36.73 48.95
C LEU A 395 13.70 35.93 50.15
N THR A 396 14.46 34.91 50.58
CA THR A 396 14.34 34.17 51.86
C THR A 396 15.06 34.90 53.03
N PRO A 397 14.92 34.46 54.31
CA PRO A 397 15.92 33.56 54.94
C PRO A 397 15.33 32.67 56.12
N PRO A 398 16.11 32.00 57.01
CA PRO A 398 16.97 30.84 56.69
C PRO A 398 17.04 29.70 57.79
N VAL A 399 17.87 28.67 57.53
CA VAL A 399 18.60 27.81 58.50
C VAL A 399 17.83 26.85 59.43
N PHE A 400 18.11 25.53 59.29
CA PHE A 400 18.91 24.80 60.29
C PHE A 400 19.64 23.60 59.66
N GLN A 401 20.89 23.33 60.10
CA GLN A 401 21.66 22.14 59.74
C GLN A 401 21.64 21.13 60.91
N GLY A 402 21.60 19.84 60.59
CA GLY A 402 21.92 18.74 61.50
C GLY A 402 22.92 17.79 60.84
N LYS A 403 24.01 17.46 61.54
CA LYS A 403 25.01 16.46 61.13
C LYS A 403 25.01 15.28 62.13
N PRO A 404 25.58 14.12 61.78
CA PRO A 404 25.22 12.85 62.41
C PRO A 404 26.04 12.45 63.64
N THR A 405 25.39 11.62 64.47
CA THR A 405 25.92 10.61 65.39
C THR A 405 24.87 9.48 65.46
N PHE A 406 25.18 8.21 65.67
CA PHE A 406 26.47 7.53 65.91
C PHE A 406 26.73 6.47 64.83
#